data_AF-A0A6V8LD17-F1
#
_entry.id   AF-A0A6V8LD17-F1
#
_cell.length_a   1.000
_cell.length_b   1.000
_cell.length_c   1.000
_cell.angle_alpha   90.00
_cell.angle_beta   90.00
_cell.angle_gamma   90.00
#
_symmetry.space_group_name_H-M   'P 1'
#
loop_
_entity.id
_entity.type
_entity.pdbx_description
1 polymer ?
#
loop_
_entity_poly.entity_id
_entity_poly.type
_entity_poly.pdbx_seq_one_letter_code
_entity_poly.pdbx_strand_id
1 'polypeptide(L)'
;MPLPDESLPDSLAAVSDRASARLAAGAGGAETFRRCFASAWTTTLRGDPAYPFVITGDIPAMWLRDTVGQLRPYLTGAADPDVRRVLGGIVRRMAAAVLADPYANAVNDGPTGHRVDDHDRPVPGPDIWERKYELDSLCAVLSFGYELWAVTGSAAHLRGEFVEAVARILQVWRVEQDHERASRTGSSGSTGPSGATRWSAAAWARRWPGPG
;
A
#
# COMPACT_ATOMS: atom_id res chain seq x y z
N MET A 1 -19.75 5.93 -4.43
CA MET A 1 -19.69 6.48 -5.80
C MET A 1 -18.78 5.55 -6.59
N PRO A 2 -19.22 4.92 -7.70
CA PRO A 2 -18.57 3.71 -8.20
C PRO A 2 -17.33 4.02 -9.06
N LEU A 3 -16.27 3.23 -8.85
CA LEU A 3 -15.27 2.93 -9.88
C LEU A 3 -15.96 1.99 -10.90
N PRO A 4 -15.71 2.17 -12.21
CA PRO A 4 -16.67 1.83 -13.25
C PRO A 4 -16.48 0.41 -13.80
N ASP A 5 -17.61 -0.24 -14.13
CA ASP A 5 -17.76 -1.43 -14.97
C ASP A 5 -16.96 -2.67 -14.52
N GLU A 6 -17.52 -3.88 -14.61
CA GLU A 6 -16.81 -5.11 -14.21
C GLU A 6 -15.64 -5.46 -15.17
N SER A 7 -15.14 -4.48 -15.93
CA SER A 7 -14.24 -4.61 -17.06
C SER A 7 -12.95 -3.80 -16.88
N LEU A 8 -11.90 -4.25 -17.57
CA LEU A 8 -10.65 -3.51 -17.65
C LEU A 8 -10.76 -2.36 -18.66
N PRO A 9 -10.11 -1.22 -18.42
CA PRO A 9 -9.84 -0.23 -19.46
C PRO A 9 -9.19 -0.89 -20.69
N ASP A 10 -9.53 -0.42 -21.88
CA ASP A 10 -9.05 -1.00 -23.15
C ASP A 10 -7.53 -1.15 -23.21
N SER A 11 -6.79 -0.21 -22.63
CA SER A 11 -5.33 -0.26 -22.54
C SER A 11 -4.83 -1.47 -21.72
N LEU A 12 -5.46 -1.75 -20.59
CA LEU A 12 -5.16 -2.89 -19.73
C LEU A 12 -5.68 -4.20 -20.34
N ALA A 13 -6.85 -4.19 -20.98
CA ALA A 13 -7.35 -5.34 -21.74
C ALA A 13 -6.36 -5.73 -22.85
N ALA A 14 -5.88 -4.75 -23.62
CA ALA A 14 -4.89 -4.99 -24.67
C ALA A 14 -3.54 -5.50 -24.14
N VAL A 15 -3.10 -5.05 -22.96
CA VAL A 15 -1.92 -5.64 -22.27
C VAL A 15 -2.19 -7.11 -21.94
N SER A 16 -3.36 -7.39 -21.35
CA SER A 16 -3.77 -8.74 -20.95
C SER A 16 -3.80 -9.71 -22.13
N ASP A 17 -4.35 -9.26 -23.27
CA ASP A 17 -4.44 -10.05 -24.50
C ASP A 17 -3.06 -10.34 -25.10
N ARG A 18 -2.19 -9.33 -25.17
CA ARG A 18 -0.81 -9.51 -25.66
C ARG A 18 0.00 -10.47 -24.79
N ALA A 19 -0.16 -10.39 -23.47
CA ALA A 19 0.52 -11.31 -22.55
C ALA A 19 -0.03 -12.73 -22.70
N SER A 20 -1.34 -12.87 -22.77
CA SER A 20 -2.05 -14.14 -22.96
C SER A 20 -1.67 -14.84 -24.26
N ALA A 21 -1.50 -14.11 -25.36
CA ALA A 21 -1.10 -14.66 -26.66
C ALA A 21 0.31 -15.26 -26.66
N ARG A 22 1.16 -14.91 -25.69
CA ARG A 22 2.52 -15.47 -25.54
C ARG A 22 2.57 -16.75 -24.72
N LEU A 23 1.46 -17.12 -24.06
CA LEU A 23 1.38 -18.33 -23.26
C LEU A 23 1.09 -19.54 -24.17
N ALA A 24 1.80 -20.64 -23.94
CA ALA A 24 1.65 -21.84 -24.76
C ALA A 24 0.21 -22.38 -24.75
N ALA A 25 -0.29 -22.77 -25.92
CA ALA A 25 -1.58 -23.42 -26.06
C ALA A 25 -1.53 -24.81 -25.39
N GLY A 26 -2.41 -25.08 -24.43
CA GLY A 26 -2.58 -26.44 -23.88
C GLY A 26 -2.89 -26.58 -22.39
N ALA A 27 -2.77 -25.53 -21.57
CA ALA A 27 -2.91 -25.64 -20.12
C ALA A 27 -3.88 -24.63 -19.47
N GLY A 28 -4.71 -23.93 -20.25
CA GLY A 28 -5.59 -22.88 -19.74
C GLY A 28 -4.86 -21.65 -19.15
N GLY A 29 -3.54 -21.56 -19.31
CA GLY A 29 -2.71 -20.50 -18.72
C GLY A 29 -3.11 -19.09 -19.17
N ALA A 30 -3.51 -18.93 -20.43
CA ALA A 30 -4.04 -17.67 -20.94
C ALA A 30 -5.34 -17.24 -20.24
N GLU A 31 -6.26 -18.17 -19.96
CA GLU A 31 -7.49 -17.88 -19.23
C GLU A 31 -7.20 -17.50 -17.78
N THR A 32 -6.36 -18.29 -17.11
CA THR A 32 -5.92 -18.02 -15.74
C THR A 32 -5.24 -16.65 -15.64
N PHE A 33 -4.37 -16.31 -16.60
CA PHE A 33 -3.70 -15.01 -16.63
C PHE A 33 -4.72 -13.87 -16.80
N ARG A 34 -5.64 -13.96 -17.78
CA ARG A 34 -6.66 -12.92 -17.99
C ARG A 34 -7.47 -12.64 -16.72
N ARG A 35 -7.92 -13.71 -16.05
CA ARG A 35 -8.69 -13.60 -14.80
C ARG A 35 -7.87 -12.98 -13.67
N CYS A 36 -6.65 -13.48 -13.44
CA CYS A 36 -5.80 -12.98 -12.35
C CYS A 36 -5.35 -11.53 -12.60
N PHE A 37 -5.03 -11.18 -13.84
CA PHE A 37 -4.65 -9.81 -14.20
C PHE A 37 -5.82 -8.85 -14.01
N ALA A 38 -7.06 -9.23 -14.36
CA ALA A 38 -8.22 -8.36 -14.17
C ALA A 38 -8.65 -8.22 -12.69
N SER A 39 -8.38 -9.22 -11.85
CA SER A 39 -9.02 -9.37 -10.54
C SER A 39 -8.90 -8.14 -9.64
N ALA A 40 -7.71 -7.57 -9.42
CA ALA A 40 -7.59 -6.43 -8.49
C ALA A 40 -8.37 -5.22 -9.01
N TRP A 41 -8.21 -4.91 -10.30
CA TRP A 41 -8.92 -3.80 -10.92
C TRP A 41 -10.44 -3.90 -10.79
N THR A 42 -11.00 -5.08 -11.07
CA THR A 42 -12.46 -5.26 -11.14
C THR A 42 -13.09 -5.59 -9.79
N THR A 43 -12.34 -6.21 -8.88
CA THR A 43 -12.90 -6.74 -7.62
C THR A 43 -12.46 -5.99 -6.37
N THR A 44 -11.35 -5.23 -6.37
CA THR A 44 -10.84 -4.57 -5.15
C THR A 44 -10.90 -3.04 -5.17
N LEU A 45 -10.93 -2.41 -6.34
CA LEU A 45 -11.09 -0.96 -6.45
C LEU A 45 -12.51 -0.50 -6.08
N ARG A 46 -12.61 0.57 -5.28
CA ARG A 46 -13.85 1.21 -4.82
C ARG A 46 -13.73 2.74 -4.88
N GLY A 47 -14.86 3.44 -4.99
CA GLY A 47 -14.88 4.89 -4.86
C GLY A 47 -14.66 5.66 -6.16
N ASP A 48 -14.15 6.89 -6.06
CA ASP A 48 -13.90 7.77 -7.21
C ASP A 48 -12.57 7.41 -7.91
N PRO A 49 -12.51 7.29 -9.25
CA PRO A 49 -11.23 7.12 -9.97
C PRO A 49 -10.15 8.17 -9.66
N ALA A 50 -10.51 9.38 -9.26
CA ALA A 50 -9.57 10.42 -8.86
C ALA A 50 -9.05 10.25 -7.41
N TYR A 51 -9.76 9.51 -6.55
CA TYR A 51 -9.34 9.22 -5.18
C TYR A 51 -9.83 7.83 -4.72
N PRO A 52 -9.37 6.77 -5.39
CA PRO A 52 -9.90 5.43 -5.21
C PRO A 52 -9.43 4.80 -3.90
N PHE A 53 -10.22 3.84 -3.41
CA PHE A 53 -9.86 2.94 -2.31
C PHE A 53 -9.64 1.53 -2.85
N VAL A 54 -8.75 0.75 -2.22
CA VAL A 54 -8.41 -0.62 -2.61
C VAL A 54 -8.52 -1.47 -1.37
N ILE A 55 -9.42 -2.44 -1.40
CA ILE A 55 -9.50 -3.46 -0.35
C ILE A 55 -8.52 -4.61 -0.65
N THR A 56 -8.13 -5.38 0.36
CA THR A 56 -7.24 -6.54 0.12
C THR A 56 -7.97 -7.71 -0.56
N GLY A 57 -9.30 -7.74 -0.46
CA GLY A 57 -10.16 -8.77 -1.05
C GLY A 57 -11.39 -8.97 -0.16
N ASP A 58 -11.36 -10.01 0.66
CA ASP A 58 -12.37 -10.31 1.66
C ASP A 58 -12.33 -9.39 2.88
N ILE A 59 -11.18 -8.75 3.16
CA ILE A 59 -11.05 -7.79 4.26
C ILE A 59 -11.32 -6.36 3.74
N PRO A 60 -12.28 -5.61 4.33
CA PRO A 60 -12.71 -4.31 3.83
C PRO A 60 -11.81 -3.15 4.27
N ALA A 61 -10.49 -3.31 4.15
CA ALA A 61 -9.51 -2.27 4.48
C ALA A 61 -8.34 -2.27 3.49
N MET A 62 -7.62 -1.14 3.44
CA MET A 62 -6.50 -0.91 2.54
C MET A 62 -5.20 -1.10 3.30
N TRP A 63 -4.43 -2.13 2.95
CA TRP A 63 -3.05 -2.28 3.41
C TRP A 63 -2.11 -1.62 2.41
N LEU A 64 -1.17 -0.83 2.89
CA LEU A 64 -0.26 -0.07 2.02
C LEU A 64 0.59 -1.00 1.15
N ARG A 65 1.15 -2.08 1.74
CA ARG A 65 1.90 -3.10 1.02
C ARG A 65 1.06 -3.81 -0.02
N ASP A 66 -0.09 -4.35 0.38
CA ASP A 66 -0.93 -5.19 -0.49
C ASP A 66 -1.49 -4.38 -1.66
N THR A 67 -1.83 -3.11 -1.44
CA THR A 67 -2.24 -2.18 -2.51
C THR A 67 -1.21 -2.11 -3.63
N VAL A 68 0.07 -1.97 -3.29
CA VAL A 68 1.14 -1.94 -4.29
C VAL A 68 1.31 -3.31 -4.96
N GLY A 69 1.26 -4.40 -4.19
CA GLY A 69 1.31 -5.76 -4.74
C GLY A 69 0.21 -6.02 -5.77
N GLN A 70 -1.01 -5.57 -5.48
CA GLN A 70 -2.18 -5.71 -6.36
C GLN A 70 -2.08 -4.86 -7.62
N LEU A 71 -1.63 -3.60 -7.51
CA LEU A 71 -1.74 -2.62 -8.60
C LEU A 71 -0.49 -2.42 -9.44
N ARG A 72 0.68 -2.89 -8.97
CA ARG A 72 1.94 -2.80 -9.71
C ARG A 72 1.87 -3.34 -11.16
N PRO A 73 1.16 -4.45 -11.48
CA PRO A 73 1.01 -4.90 -12.86
C PRO A 73 0.37 -3.86 -13.80
N TYR A 74 -0.49 -2.98 -13.28
CA TYR A 74 -1.21 -1.98 -14.07
C TYR A 74 -0.35 -0.78 -14.48
N LEU A 75 0.87 -0.65 -13.94
CA LEU A 75 1.85 0.30 -14.46
C LEU A 75 2.15 0.10 -15.95
N THR A 76 1.98 -1.13 -16.45
CA THR A 76 2.11 -1.46 -17.88
C THR A 76 1.10 -0.74 -18.78
N GLY A 77 -0.04 -0.31 -18.23
CA GLY A 77 -1.06 0.48 -18.91
C GLY A 77 -1.05 1.97 -18.54
N ALA A 78 -0.11 2.45 -17.72
CA ALA A 78 -0.14 3.80 -17.17
C ALA A 78 0.11 4.93 -18.19
N ALA A 79 0.39 4.60 -19.45
CA ALA A 79 0.35 5.57 -20.55
C ALA A 79 -1.08 6.07 -20.83
N ASP A 80 -2.09 5.24 -20.53
CA ASP A 80 -3.49 5.62 -20.57
C ASP A 80 -3.81 6.65 -19.46
N PRO A 81 -4.35 7.83 -19.81
CA PRO A 81 -4.69 8.86 -18.82
C PRO A 81 -5.64 8.40 -17.72
N ASP A 82 -6.58 7.50 -17.99
CA ASP A 82 -7.58 7.06 -17.02
C ASP A 82 -6.97 6.04 -16.05
N VAL A 83 -6.16 5.11 -16.56
CA VAL A 83 -5.35 4.21 -15.71
C VAL A 83 -4.43 5.02 -14.80
N ARG A 84 -3.69 5.98 -15.39
CA ARG A 84 -2.80 6.86 -14.64
C ARG A 84 -3.52 7.69 -13.59
N ARG A 85 -4.76 8.12 -13.86
CA ARG A 85 -5.58 8.87 -12.89
C ARG A 85 -5.88 8.03 -11.66
N VAL A 86 -6.30 6.77 -11.85
CA VAL A 86 -6.55 5.81 -10.76
C VAL A 86 -5.28 5.55 -9.96
N LEU A 87 -4.18 5.17 -10.62
CA LEU A 87 -2.92 4.85 -9.92
C LEU A 87 -2.37 6.06 -9.18
N GLY A 88 -2.44 7.26 -9.77
CA GLY A 88 -2.02 8.49 -9.11
C GLY A 88 -2.94 8.87 -7.93
N GLY A 89 -4.23 8.54 -8.01
CA GLY A 89 -5.17 8.67 -6.89
C GLY A 89 -4.83 7.74 -5.73
N ILE A 90 -4.43 6.49 -6.01
CA ILE A 90 -3.94 5.56 -5.00
C ILE A 90 -2.70 6.08 -4.29
N VAL A 91 -1.72 6.63 -5.03
CA VAL A 91 -0.53 7.21 -4.39
C VAL A 91 -0.91 8.34 -3.43
N ARG A 92 -1.84 9.22 -3.83
CA ARG A 92 -2.34 10.27 -2.93
C ARG A 92 -3.02 9.69 -1.70
N ARG A 93 -3.86 8.65 -1.87
CA ARG A 93 -4.55 8.02 -0.74
C ARG A 93 -3.59 7.33 0.24
N MET A 94 -2.56 6.65 -0.28
CA MET A 94 -1.52 6.07 0.57
C MET A 94 -0.69 7.15 1.29
N ALA A 95 -0.43 8.30 0.66
CA ALA A 95 0.21 9.43 1.33
C ALA A 95 -0.66 9.98 2.47
N ALA A 96 -1.96 10.15 2.25
CA ALA A 96 -2.89 10.55 3.30
C ALA A 96 -2.94 9.55 4.47
N ALA A 97 -2.87 8.24 4.18
CA ALA A 97 -2.79 7.21 5.21
C ALA A 97 -1.53 7.36 6.10
N VAL A 98 -0.37 7.63 5.48
CA VAL A 98 0.89 7.90 6.21
C VAL A 98 0.77 9.16 7.07
N LEU A 99 0.09 10.19 6.60
CA LEU A 99 -0.14 11.41 7.36
C LEU A 99 -1.10 11.20 8.53
N ALA A 100 -2.10 10.32 8.38
CA ALA A 100 -3.01 9.94 9.44
C ALA A 100 -2.29 9.19 10.57
N ASP A 101 -1.55 8.13 10.24
CA ASP A 101 -0.65 7.46 11.17
C ASP A 101 0.48 6.72 10.44
N PRO A 102 1.74 7.17 10.51
CA PRO A 102 2.84 6.54 9.79
C PRO A 102 3.29 5.22 10.44
N TYR A 103 2.69 4.83 11.57
CA TYR A 103 2.90 3.52 12.20
C TYR A 103 1.81 2.51 11.85
N ALA A 104 0.77 2.92 11.13
CA ALA A 104 -0.28 2.01 10.67
C ALA A 104 0.11 1.33 9.36
N ASN A 105 -0.24 0.05 9.25
CA ASN A 105 -0.12 -0.72 8.00
C ASN A 105 -1.43 -0.69 7.20
N ALA A 106 -2.58 -0.46 7.85
CA ALA A 106 -3.90 -0.54 7.22
C ALA A 106 -4.87 0.57 7.64
N VAL A 107 -5.66 1.03 6.69
CA VAL A 107 -6.66 2.11 6.88
C VAL A 107 -8.05 1.71 6.42
N ASN A 108 -9.04 2.38 6.99
CA ASN A 108 -10.46 2.29 6.64
C ASN A 108 -10.81 3.15 5.41
N ASP A 109 -11.94 2.86 4.76
CA ASP A 109 -12.53 3.78 3.78
C ASP A 109 -13.29 4.92 4.49
N GLY A 110 -12.53 5.84 5.09
CA GLY A 110 -13.04 6.91 5.94
C GLY A 110 -13.08 6.54 7.43
N PRO A 111 -13.57 7.45 8.31
CA PRO A 111 -13.44 7.32 9.76
C PRO A 111 -14.50 6.38 10.36
N THR A 112 -14.48 5.10 9.98
CA THR A 112 -15.48 4.11 10.41
C THR A 112 -15.29 3.64 11.85
N GLY A 113 -14.07 3.75 12.39
CA GLY A 113 -13.72 3.24 13.73
C GLY A 113 -13.61 1.71 13.83
N HIS A 114 -13.76 0.99 12.70
CA HIS A 114 -13.50 -0.44 12.64
C HIS A 114 -12.02 -0.72 12.81
N ARG A 115 -11.70 -1.75 13.59
CA ARG A 115 -10.34 -2.16 13.93
C ARG A 115 -10.23 -3.67 14.08
N VAL A 116 -9.09 -4.23 13.70
CA VAL A 116 -8.80 -5.66 13.87
C VAL A 116 -8.49 -6.02 15.32
N ASP A 117 -7.80 -5.13 16.04
CA ASP A 117 -7.43 -5.36 17.43
C ASP A 117 -7.89 -4.20 18.33
N ASP A 118 -8.75 -4.51 19.30
CA ASP A 118 -9.19 -3.58 20.35
C ASP A 118 -8.08 -3.24 21.36
N HIS A 119 -6.99 -4.01 21.34
CA HIS A 119 -5.84 -3.87 22.22
C HIS A 119 -4.69 -3.06 21.63
N ASP A 120 -4.81 -2.53 20.41
CA ASP A 120 -3.80 -1.63 19.85
C ASP A 120 -3.54 -0.44 20.79
N ARG A 121 -2.27 -0.18 21.09
CA ARG A 121 -1.84 0.92 21.96
C ARG A 121 -0.71 1.73 21.28
N PRO A 122 -0.81 3.08 21.23
CA PRO A 122 -2.00 3.88 21.54
C PRO A 122 -3.20 3.50 20.66
N VAL A 123 -4.41 3.82 21.15
CA VAL A 123 -5.65 3.51 20.42
C VAL A 123 -5.62 4.24 19.07
N PRO A 124 -5.79 3.53 17.94
CA PRO A 124 -5.79 4.14 16.62
C PRO A 124 -6.94 5.14 16.45
N GLY A 125 -6.72 6.13 15.57
CA GLY A 125 -7.79 7.01 15.10
C GLY A 125 -8.84 6.25 14.27
N PRO A 126 -10.03 6.83 14.03
CA PRO A 126 -11.14 6.13 13.38
C PRO A 126 -10.86 5.74 11.91
N ASP A 127 -9.88 6.39 11.27
CA ASP A 127 -9.44 6.07 9.91
C ASP A 127 -8.49 4.86 9.84
N ILE A 128 -8.00 4.37 10.98
CA ILE A 128 -7.00 3.30 11.03
C ILE A 128 -7.69 1.97 11.32
N TRP A 129 -7.45 0.99 10.45
CA TRP A 129 -7.98 -0.37 10.61
C TRP A 129 -7.06 -1.24 11.47
N GLU A 130 -5.75 -1.11 11.30
CA GLU A 130 -4.73 -1.82 12.09
C GLU A 130 -3.50 -0.94 12.24
N ARG A 131 -2.95 -0.86 13.48
CA ARG A 131 -1.81 -0.01 13.80
C ARG A 131 -0.53 -0.81 14.02
N LYS A 132 -0.23 -1.74 13.11
CA LYS A 132 0.96 -2.58 13.18
C LYS A 132 2.09 -1.99 12.34
N TYR A 133 3.15 -1.52 13.00
CA TYR A 133 4.26 -0.90 12.28
C TYR A 133 5.06 -1.93 11.48
N GLU A 134 5.06 -1.73 10.16
CA GLU A 134 5.77 -2.55 9.19
C GLU A 134 6.58 -1.62 8.28
N LEU A 135 7.90 -1.75 8.28
CA LEU A 135 8.81 -0.90 7.50
C LEU A 135 8.43 -0.86 6.02
N ASP A 136 8.05 -2.01 5.48
CA ASP A 136 7.68 -2.17 4.08
C ASP A 136 6.38 -1.45 3.69
N SER A 137 5.50 -1.14 4.66
CA SER A 137 4.31 -0.31 4.39
C SER A 137 4.70 1.08 3.92
N LEU A 138 5.72 1.69 4.54
CA LEU A 138 6.23 3.00 4.13
C LEU A 138 7.04 2.91 2.82
N CYS A 139 7.81 1.84 2.64
CA CYS A 139 8.51 1.58 1.37
C CYS A 139 7.54 1.42 0.19
N ALA A 140 6.36 0.81 0.40
CA ALA A 140 5.35 0.64 -0.62
C ALA A 140 4.91 2.00 -1.21
N VAL A 141 4.62 2.98 -0.33
CA VAL A 141 4.22 4.33 -0.76
C VAL A 141 5.29 5.01 -1.61
N LEU A 142 6.55 4.97 -1.15
CA LEU A 142 7.68 5.57 -1.87
C LEU A 142 7.94 4.88 -3.21
N SER A 143 8.00 3.55 -3.21
CA SER A 143 8.30 2.77 -4.42
C SER A 143 7.24 2.96 -5.49
N PHE A 144 5.96 2.87 -5.12
CA PHE A 144 4.88 3.00 -6.09
C PHE A 144 4.75 4.42 -6.65
N GLY A 145 4.96 5.44 -5.80
CA GLY A 145 5.04 6.83 -6.25
C GLY A 145 6.16 7.04 -7.27
N TYR A 146 7.35 6.51 -7.01
CA TYR A 146 8.48 6.56 -7.93
C TYR A 146 8.21 5.78 -9.23
N GLU A 147 7.74 4.54 -9.13
CA GLU A 147 7.47 3.67 -10.28
C GLU A 147 6.48 4.31 -11.26
N LEU A 148 5.40 4.91 -10.75
CA LEU A 148 4.42 5.61 -11.59
C LEU A 148 5.03 6.82 -12.31
N TRP A 149 5.90 7.58 -11.65
CA TRP A 149 6.64 8.67 -12.31
C TRP A 149 7.60 8.11 -13.37
N ALA A 150 8.36 7.07 -13.04
CA ALA A 150 9.36 6.48 -13.93
C ALA A 150 8.74 5.96 -15.24
N VAL A 151 7.54 5.36 -15.19
CA VAL A 151 6.88 4.84 -16.40
C VAL A 151 6.07 5.89 -17.17
N THR A 152 5.66 6.99 -16.54
CA THR A 152 4.77 7.99 -17.19
C THR A 152 5.42 9.35 -17.44
N GLY A 153 6.55 9.65 -16.80
CA GLY A 153 7.14 10.98 -16.72
C GLY A 153 6.33 12.01 -15.92
N SER A 154 5.14 11.64 -15.42
CA SER A 154 4.26 12.56 -14.69
C SER A 154 4.59 12.59 -13.21
N ALA A 155 4.79 13.79 -12.66
CA ALA A 155 4.99 14.01 -11.22
C ALA A 155 3.72 14.55 -10.52
N ALA A 156 2.56 14.47 -11.17
CA ALA A 156 1.32 15.08 -10.65
C ALA A 156 0.87 14.52 -9.30
N HIS A 157 1.25 13.29 -8.95
CA HIS A 157 1.00 12.65 -7.65
C HIS A 157 2.12 12.85 -6.63
N LEU A 158 3.28 13.40 -7.01
CA LEU A 158 4.46 13.59 -6.16
C LEU A 158 4.56 15.02 -5.59
N ARG A 159 3.43 15.57 -5.17
CA ARG A 159 3.31 16.95 -4.67
C ARG A 159 2.35 17.02 -3.48
N GLY A 160 2.37 18.14 -2.77
CA GLY A 160 1.48 18.37 -1.61
C GLY A 160 1.68 17.29 -0.55
N GLU A 161 0.58 16.62 -0.17
CA GLU A 161 0.55 15.56 0.84
C GLU A 161 1.59 14.46 0.63
N PHE A 162 1.95 14.12 -0.61
CA PHE A 162 3.00 13.13 -0.85
C PHE A 162 4.36 13.57 -0.28
N VAL A 163 4.73 14.84 -0.47
CA VAL A 163 5.99 15.39 0.03
C VAL A 163 5.98 15.44 1.56
N GLU A 164 4.84 15.80 2.15
CA GLU A 164 4.65 15.78 3.60
C GLU A 164 4.73 14.35 4.17
N ALA A 165 4.13 13.37 3.48
CA ALA A 165 4.21 11.97 3.84
C ALA A 165 5.66 11.47 3.78
N VAL A 166 6.43 11.82 2.76
CA VAL A 166 7.87 11.50 2.67
C VAL A 166 8.62 12.08 3.87
N ALA A 167 8.38 13.34 4.23
CA ALA A 167 9.01 13.95 5.40
C ALA A 167 8.65 13.19 6.70
N ARG A 168 7.39 12.78 6.84
CA ARG A 168 6.93 11.99 7.99
C ARG A 168 7.56 10.60 8.04
N ILE A 169 7.70 9.92 6.88
CA ILE A 169 8.39 8.63 6.78
C ILE A 169 9.84 8.76 7.24
N LEU A 170 10.56 9.76 6.73
CA LEU A 170 11.95 10.00 7.13
C LEU A 170 12.08 10.33 8.63
N GLN A 171 11.10 11.03 9.20
CA GLN A 171 11.06 11.26 10.64
C GLN A 171 10.89 9.96 11.42
N VAL A 172 9.93 9.10 11.05
CA VAL A 172 9.71 7.80 11.69
C VAL A 172 10.98 6.95 11.59
N TRP A 173 11.58 6.83 10.41
CA TRP A 173 12.80 6.03 10.25
C TRP A 173 13.96 6.53 11.10
N ARG A 174 14.12 7.84 11.29
CA ARG A 174 15.13 8.39 12.23
C ARG A 174 14.81 8.04 13.68
N VAL A 175 13.54 8.10 14.09
CA VAL A 175 13.13 7.71 15.45
C VAL A 175 13.39 6.22 15.68
N GLU A 176 13.03 5.37 14.71
CA GLU A 176 13.16 3.91 14.83
C GLU A 176 14.61 3.40 14.74
N GLN A 177 15.57 4.26 14.41
CA GLN A 177 17.01 3.95 14.57
C GLN A 177 17.41 3.81 16.05
N ASP A 178 16.68 4.45 16.98
CA ASP A 178 16.85 4.32 18.42
C ASP A 178 15.51 3.95 19.09
N HIS A 179 14.94 2.81 18.66
CA HIS A 179 13.61 2.36 19.05
C HIS A 179 13.37 2.41 20.58
N GLU A 180 14.31 1.86 21.36
CA GLU A 180 14.15 1.69 22.82
C GLU A 180 14.08 3.03 23.57
N ARG A 181 14.72 4.09 23.05
CA ARG A 181 14.82 5.39 23.74
C ARG A 181 13.93 6.45 23.13
N ALA A 182 13.75 6.42 21.82
CA ALA A 182 13.08 7.48 21.07
C ALA A 182 11.66 7.09 20.65
N SER A 183 11.34 5.80 20.51
CA SER A 183 10.01 5.39 20.08
C SER A 183 9.03 5.36 21.24
N ARG A 184 7.87 6.01 21.04
CA ARG A 184 6.74 5.97 21.97
C ARG A 184 5.78 4.83 21.66
N THR A 185 6.08 3.99 20.66
CA THR A 185 5.33 2.75 20.42
C THR A 185 5.75 1.73 21.47
N GLY A 186 5.29 1.93 22.69
CA GLY A 186 5.55 1.02 23.80
C GLY A 186 4.87 -0.30 23.53
N SER A 187 5.64 -1.31 23.12
CA SER A 187 5.24 -2.70 23.39
C SER A 187 5.37 -2.90 24.89
N SER A 188 4.28 -2.76 25.65
CA SER A 188 4.27 -3.18 27.04
C SER A 188 4.74 -4.63 27.11
N GLY A 189 5.80 -4.88 27.87
CA GLY A 189 6.42 -6.19 28.00
C GLY A 189 5.46 -7.19 28.62
N SER A 190 5.23 -8.30 27.92
CA SER A 190 4.96 -9.58 28.56
C SER A 190 6.28 -10.33 28.62
N THR A 191 6.89 -10.38 29.80
CA THR A 191 7.93 -11.35 30.11
C THR A 191 7.26 -12.71 30.29
N GLY A 192 7.08 -13.44 29.18
CA GLY A 192 6.65 -14.84 29.15
C GLY A 192 7.63 -15.68 28.34
N PRO A 193 7.89 -16.95 28.71
CA PRO A 193 8.98 -17.73 28.14
C PRO A 193 8.64 -18.19 26.71
N SER A 194 9.59 -17.94 25.80
CA SER A 194 9.80 -18.60 24.49
C SER A 194 8.56 -18.92 23.63
N GLY A 195 8.35 -18.12 22.59
CA GLY A 195 7.53 -18.50 21.44
C GLY A 195 7.14 -17.28 20.60
N ALA A 196 7.60 -17.25 19.34
CA ALA A 196 7.21 -16.38 18.21
C ALA A 196 6.03 -15.41 18.48
N THR A 197 6.09 -14.09 18.30
CA THR A 197 6.60 -13.33 17.15
C THR A 197 6.64 -11.85 17.58
N ARG A 198 7.82 -11.21 17.66
CA ARG A 198 7.95 -9.76 17.83
C ARG A 198 8.80 -9.21 16.68
N TRP A 199 8.19 -9.07 15.52
CA TRP A 199 8.75 -8.23 14.45
C TRP A 199 8.25 -6.80 14.63
N SER A 200 8.60 -6.19 15.78
CA SER A 200 8.61 -4.74 15.91
C SER A 200 10.01 -4.24 15.52
N ALA A 201 10.13 -2.97 15.16
CA ALA A 201 11.33 -2.28 14.66
C ALA A 201 12.67 -2.57 15.38
N ALA A 202 12.66 -3.17 16.57
CA ALA A 202 13.81 -3.56 17.38
C ALA A 202 14.85 -4.46 16.68
N ALA A 203 14.49 -5.17 15.60
CA ALA A 203 15.45 -5.95 14.81
C ALA A 203 16.38 -5.05 13.96
N TRP A 204 15.97 -3.82 13.63
CA TRP A 204 16.66 -2.95 12.69
C TRP A 204 17.73 -2.06 13.35
N ALA A 205 17.47 -1.56 14.56
CA ALA A 205 18.36 -0.65 15.30
C ALA A 205 19.74 -1.24 15.68
N ARG A 206 19.91 -2.58 15.66
CA ARG A 206 21.14 -3.23 16.16
C ARG A 206 22.29 -3.37 15.14
N ARG A 207 22.15 -2.89 13.90
CA ARG A 207 23.09 -3.26 12.81
C ARG A 207 23.69 -2.14 11.97
N TRP A 208 23.67 -0.89 12.43
CA TRP A 208 24.47 0.17 11.79
C TRP A 208 25.67 0.57 12.67
N PRO A 209 26.92 0.21 12.32
CA PRO A 209 28.07 0.86 12.93
C PRO A 209 28.06 2.33 12.48
N GLY A 210 28.15 3.25 13.45
CA GLY A 210 28.28 4.68 13.16
C GLY A 210 29.54 4.96 12.34
N PRO A 211 29.60 6.09 11.60
CA PRO A 211 30.85 6.52 10.99
C PRO A 211 31.86 6.79 12.12
N GLY A 212 33.05 6.18 11.99
CA GLY A 212 34.16 6.32 12.94
C GLY A 212 34.82 7.68 12.92
#